data_AF-A0A3C1WSI7-F1
#
_entry.id   AF-A0A3C1WSI7-F1
#
_cell.length_a   1.000
_cell.length_b   1.000
_cell.length_c   1.000
_cell.angle_alpha   90.00
_cell.angle_beta   90.00
_cell.angle_gamma   90.00
#
_symmetry.space_group_name_H-M   'P 1'
#
loop_
_entity.id
_entity.type
_entity.pdbx_description
1 polymer ?
#
loop_
_entity_poly.entity_id
_entity_poly.type
_entity_poly.pdbx_seq_one_letter_code
_entity_poly.pdbx_strand_id
1 'polypeptide(L)' 'MMIDMIGTWLIGVPLALLTGLYFRLPIVWVYFIFSQEELVRLIASVFIFRGRKWMHTLQ' A
#
# COMPACT_ATOMS: atom_id res chain seq x y z
N MET A 1 7.24 -10.54 -1.57
CA MET A 1 7.42 -10.54 -0.09
C MET A 1 8.14 -9.30 0.41
N MET A 2 9.29 -8.89 -0.16
CA MET A 2 9.98 -7.66 0.30
C MET A 2 9.18 -6.35 0.08
N ILE A 3 8.43 -6.27 -1.02
CA ILE A 3 7.59 -5.11 -1.36
C ILE A 3 6.41 -4.96 -0.39
N ASP A 4 5.92 -6.07 0.16
CA ASP A 4 4.81 -6.11 1.10
C ASP A 4 5.23 -5.55 2.47
N MET A 5 6.42 -5.94 2.93
CA MET A 5 6.97 -5.50 4.21
C MET A 5 7.38 -4.02 4.19
N ILE A 6 7.92 -3.56 3.05
CA ILE A 6 8.23 -2.12 2.85
C ILE A 6 6.94 -1.30 2.77
N GLY A 7 5.89 -1.79 2.09
CA GLY A 7 4.61 -1.11 2.04
C GLY A 7 4.02 -0.88 3.43
N THR A 8 3.90 -1.95 4.23
CA THR A 8 3.24 -1.86 5.54
C THR A 8 4.00 -0.99 6.55
N TRP A 9 5.34 -1.05 6.55
CA TRP A 9 6.16 -0.26 7.48
C TRP A 9 6.37 1.18 7.02
N LEU A 10 6.51 1.43 5.72
CA LEU A 10 6.87 2.74 5.18
C LEU A 10 5.65 3.56 4.74
N ILE A 11 4.50 2.92 4.56
CA ILE A 11 3.24 3.57 4.20
C ILE A 11 2.26 3.45 5.37
N GLY A 12 2.00 2.23 5.86
CA GLY A 12 0.95 1.98 6.84
C GLY A 12 1.18 2.61 8.21
N VAL A 13 2.35 2.38 8.80
CA VAL A 13 2.73 2.95 10.11
C VAL A 13 2.76 4.49 10.07
N PRO A 14 3.43 5.16 9.12
CA PRO A 14 3.41 6.62 9.07
C PRO A 14 2.03 7.20 8.72
N LEU A 15 1.20 6.53 7.91
CA LEU A 15 -0.18 6.97 7.67
C LEU A 15 -1.04 6.89 8.93
N ALA A 16 -0.92 5.81 9.70
CA ALA A 16 -1.63 5.65 10.96
C ALA A 16 -1.20 6.74 11.98
N LEU A 17 0.11 7.03 12.03
CA LEU A 17 0.64 8.10 12.88
C LEU A 17 0.20 9.50 12.40
N LEU A 18 0.25 9.79 11.10
CA LEU A 18 -0.21 11.08 10.55
C LEU A 18 -1.70 11.31 10.79
N THR A 19 -2.54 10.31 10.51
CA THR A 19 -3.99 10.43 10.67
C THR A 19 -4.41 10.50 12.14
N GLY A 20 -3.72 9.78 13.03
CA GLY A 20 -3.97 9.78 14.47
C GLY A 20 -3.39 10.99 15.23
N LEU A 21 -2.10 11.30 15.05
CA LEU A 21 -1.44 12.39 15.77
C LEU A 21 -1.64 13.77 15.13
N TYR A 22 -1.52 13.88 13.80
CA TYR A 22 -1.57 15.18 13.12
C TYR A 22 -3.00 15.62 12.84
N PHE A 23 -3.81 14.73 12.24
CA PHE A 23 -5.20 15.06 11.91
C PHE A 23 -6.19 14.81 13.06
N ARG A 24 -5.79 14.11 14.13
CA ARG A 24 -6.68 13.70 15.25
C ARG A 24 -7.99 13.08 14.77
N LEU A 25 -7.93 12.31 13.69
CA LEU A 25 -9.11 11.69 13.11
C LEU A 25 -9.60 10.54 14.01
N PRO A 26 -10.92 10.30 14.09
CA PRO A 26 -11.46 9.13 14.77
C PRO A 26 -10.84 7.84 14.21
N ILE A 27 -10.62 6.84 15.08
CA ILE A 27 -10.01 5.54 14.72
C ILE A 27 -10.67 4.89 13.49
N VAL A 28 -11.98 5.10 13.30
CA VAL A 28 -12.75 4.59 12.17
C VAL A 28 -12.20 5.13 10.84
N TRP A 29 -11.86 6.40 10.76
CA TRP A 29 -11.31 7.03 9.55
C TRP A 29 -9.87 6.61 9.30
N VAL A 30 -9.08 6.46 10.36
CA VAL A 30 -7.72 5.91 10.28
C VAL A 30 -7.77 4.51 9.66
N TYR A 31 -8.66 3.66 10.15
CA TYR A 31 -8.82 2.29 9.67
C TYR A 31 -9.33 2.23 8.22
N PHE A 32 -10.27 3.11 7.87
CA PHE A 32 -10.77 3.20 6.51
C PHE A 32 -9.67 3.58 5.51
N ILE A 33 -8.84 4.58 5.85
CA ILE A 33 -7.72 5.02 5.01
C ILE A 33 -6.65 3.92 4.94
N PHE A 34 -6.34 3.28 6.07
CA PHE A 34 -5.37 2.19 6.13
C PHE A 34 -5.80 1.00 5.25
N SER A 35 -7.08 0.64 5.24
CA SER A 35 -7.63 -0.42 4.38
C SER A 35 -7.48 -0.13 2.89
N GLN A 36 -7.41 1.15 2.48
CA GLN A 36 -7.14 1.51 1.08
C GLN A 36 -5.69 1.19 0.67
N GLU A 37 -4.76 1.04 1.60
CA GLU A 37 -3.37 0.69 1.29
C GLU A 37 -3.25 -0.68 0.62
N GLU A 38 -4.05 -1.67 1.06
CA GLU A 38 -4.13 -2.98 0.42
C GLU A 38 -4.63 -2.86 -1.02
N LEU A 39 -5.59 -1.97 -1.26
CA LEU A 39 -6.12 -1.65 -2.59
C LEU A 39 -5.06 -0.96 -3.47
N VAL A 40 -4.31 0.00 -2.93
CA VAL A 40 -3.20 0.66 -3.63
C VAL A 40 -2.11 -0.34 -3.98
N ARG A 41 -1.77 -1.27 -3.07
CA ARG A 41 -0.80 -2.34 -3.31
C ARG A 41 -1.27 -3.31 -4.38
N LEU A 42 -2.57 -3.63 -4.41
CA LEU A 42 -3.18 -4.45 -5.45
C LEU A 42 -3.12 -3.73 -6.80
N ILE A 43 -3.50 -2.46 -6.86
CA ILE A 43 -3.43 -1.64 -8.09
C ILE A 43 -1.98 -1.52 -8.56
N ALA A 44 -1.03 -1.20 -7.68
CA ALA A 44 0.39 -1.13 -8.00
C ALA A 44 0.93 -2.47 -8.52
N SER A 45 0.53 -3.57 -7.89
CA SER A 45 0.88 -4.92 -8.36
C SER A 45 0.29 -5.18 -9.75
N VAL A 46 -0.98 -4.85 -9.98
CA VAL A 46 -1.62 -4.95 -11.30
C VAL A 46 -0.92 -4.08 -12.33
N PHE A 47 -0.51 -2.85 -11.99
CA PHE A 47 0.25 -1.97 -12.89
C PHE A 47 1.62 -2.56 -13.24
N ILE A 48 2.34 -3.10 -12.26
CA ILE A 48 3.63 -3.80 -12.48
C ILE A 48 3.42 -5.04 -13.37
N PHE A 49 2.37 -5.83 -13.11
CA PHE A 49 2.00 -6.98 -13.94
C PHE A 49 1.62 -6.58 -15.38
N ARG A 50 0.91 -5.46 -15.53
CA ARG A 50 0.48 -4.90 -16.83
C ARG A 50 1.66 -4.41 -17.66
N GLY A 51 2.81 -4.15 -17.03
CA GLY A 51 4.06 -3.79 -17.69
C GLY A 51 4.62 -4.88 -18.61
N ARG A 52 4.13 -6.13 -18.58
CA ARG A 52 4.50 -7.29 -19.44
C ARG A 52 6.00 -7.54 -19.70
N LYS A 53 6.93 -6.77 -19.12
CA LYS A 53 8.38 -6.96 -19.27
C LYS A 53 8.85 -8.28 -18.66
N TRP A 54 8.10 -8.85 -17.71
CA TRP A 54 8.36 -10.17 -17.15
C TRP A 54 7.91 -11.33 -18.04
N MET A 55 7.02 -11.11 -19.02
CA MET A 55 6.54 -12.16 -19.93
C MET A 55 7.44 -12.36 -21.16
N HIS A 56 8.60 -11.69 -21.24
CA HIS A 56 9.58 -11.90 -22.30
C HIS A 56 10.68 -12.91 -21.95
N THR A 57 10.55 -13.63 -20.84
CA THR A 57 11.48 -14.72 -20.46
C THR A 57 10.75 -16.06 -20.53
N LEU A 58 10.35 -16.43 -21.74
CA LEU A 58 10.15 -17.82 -22.15
C LEU A 58 10.83 -17.97 -23.51
N GLN A 59 12.16 -17.95 -23.50
CA GLN A 59 13.00 -18.44 -24.59
C GLN A 59 13.95 -19.48 -24.00
#